data_AF-A0A536NLS2-F1
#
_entry.id   AF-A0A536NLS2-F1
#
_cell.length_a   1.000
_cell.length_b   1.000
_cell.length_c   1.000
_cell.angle_alpha   90.00
_cell.angle_beta   90.00
_cell.angle_gamma   90.00
#
_symmetry.space_group_name_H-M   'P 1'
#
loop_
_entity.id
_entity.type
_entity.pdbx_description
1 polymer ?
#
loop_
_entity_poly.entity_id
_entity_poly.type
_entity_poly.pdbx_seq_one_letter_code
_entity_poly.pdbx_strand_id
1 'polypeptide(L)'
;YPEYYIPKHQLERPLREGVLVRPQDQANLLSAAMRFITRLVTRYRNRDSVVAWQLEHEAVDPLGFEHSWRLGRDFVESELAALRDCDPSRPVMMNGFLPTTSLVRLSQSWRTRDQGDSLAVAAQLADIVGLDYYPRNALLRLGPSTVYADGSAAKPPGSLFAAISERGRRWMVAEGQAEPWEITTVPPNPPGKSMFSCGPHHVIQNYSAAISWSSRETPLYAYLFWGAEYWILRARSGDSSYLDAFQRVLTV
;
A
#
# COMPACT_ATOMS: atom_id res chain seq x y z
N TYR A 1 -5.47 12.84 -2.30
CA TYR A 1 -5.28 11.80 -3.33
C TYR A 1 -6.20 10.66 -2.93
N PRO A 2 -7.36 10.47 -3.56
CA PRO A 2 -8.13 9.28 -3.25
C PRO A 2 -7.34 8.05 -3.70
N GLU A 3 -7.06 7.16 -2.77
CA GLU A 3 -6.59 5.80 -3.03
C GLU A 3 -7.62 4.95 -3.79
N TYR A 4 -8.88 5.41 -3.84
CA TYR A 4 -9.97 4.79 -4.59
C TYR A 4 -10.45 5.64 -5.76
N TYR A 5 -10.45 5.05 -6.94
CA TYR A 5 -11.11 5.64 -8.09
C TYR A 5 -12.46 4.97 -8.34
N ILE A 6 -13.54 5.65 -7.94
CA ILE A 6 -14.89 5.24 -8.34
C ILE A 6 -15.31 6.08 -9.55
N PRO A 7 -15.60 5.47 -10.71
CA PRO A 7 -16.11 6.21 -11.85
C PRO A 7 -17.43 6.93 -11.49
N LYS A 8 -17.53 8.23 -11.79
CA LYS A 8 -18.68 9.08 -11.40
C LYS A 8 -20.04 8.50 -11.78
N HIS A 9 -20.12 7.75 -12.89
CA HIS A 9 -21.35 7.14 -13.38
C HIS A 9 -21.79 5.90 -12.60
N GLN A 10 -20.97 5.39 -11.67
CA GLN A 10 -21.33 4.27 -10.78
C GLN A 10 -21.91 4.74 -9.45
N LEU A 11 -21.93 6.06 -9.19
CA LEU A 11 -22.49 6.65 -7.98
C LEU A 11 -23.66 7.56 -8.35
N GLU A 12 -24.83 7.31 -7.77
CA GLU A 12 -25.97 8.25 -7.88
C GLU A 12 -25.66 9.58 -7.18
N ARG A 13 -24.89 9.52 -6.10
CA ARG A 13 -24.42 10.67 -5.31
C ARG A 13 -23.01 10.38 -4.78
N PRO A 14 -22.15 11.40 -4.61
CA PRO A 14 -20.85 11.22 -3.97
C PRO A 14 -20.99 10.55 -2.59
N LEU A 15 -20.07 9.65 -2.28
CA LEU A 15 -19.96 9.06 -0.94
C LEU A 15 -19.65 10.15 0.08
N ARG A 16 -20.28 10.05 1.25
CA ARG A 16 -20.05 11.01 2.34
C ARG A 16 -18.75 10.66 3.04
N GLU A 17 -17.98 11.69 3.38
CA GLU A 17 -16.78 11.58 4.20
C GLU A 17 -17.06 10.85 5.53
N GLY A 18 -16.11 10.03 5.97
CA GLY A 18 -16.17 9.26 7.21
C GLY A 18 -17.17 8.09 7.23
N VAL A 19 -17.87 7.82 6.13
CA VAL A 19 -18.84 6.71 6.06
C VAL A 19 -18.14 5.39 5.75
N LEU A 20 -18.62 4.34 6.43
CA LEU A 20 -18.29 2.97 6.10
C LEU A 20 -19.21 2.46 4.99
N VAL A 21 -18.64 2.14 3.84
CA VAL A 21 -19.35 1.69 2.63
C VAL A 21 -19.66 0.21 2.74
N ARG A 22 -20.92 -0.14 2.95
CA ARG A 22 -21.37 -1.52 3.07
C ARG A 22 -22.18 -2.00 1.86
N PRO A 23 -22.19 -3.31 1.58
CA PRO A 23 -23.03 -3.91 0.53
C PRO A 23 -24.49 -3.48 0.57
N GLN A 24 -25.12 -3.49 1.75
CA GLN A 24 -26.55 -3.15 1.88
C GLN A 24 -26.87 -1.70 1.53
N ASP A 25 -25.92 -0.78 1.74
CA ASP A 25 -26.12 0.66 1.53
C ASP A 25 -25.68 1.09 0.12
N GLN A 26 -24.83 0.29 -0.54
CA GLN A 26 -24.20 0.61 -1.82
C GLN A 26 -24.22 -0.59 -2.79
N ALA A 27 -25.38 -1.26 -2.93
CA ALA A 27 -25.54 -2.45 -3.75
C ALA A 27 -25.18 -2.23 -5.24
N ASN A 28 -25.50 -1.05 -5.79
CA ASN A 28 -25.13 -0.69 -7.16
C ASN A 28 -23.61 -0.59 -7.34
N LEU A 29 -22.91 -0.01 -6.35
CA LEU A 29 -21.46 0.09 -6.35
C LEU A 29 -20.81 -1.30 -6.25
N LEU A 30 -21.29 -2.14 -5.34
CA LEU A 30 -20.79 -3.52 -5.20
C LEU A 30 -20.99 -4.31 -6.49
N SER A 31 -22.19 -4.24 -7.09
CA SER A 31 -22.47 -4.89 -8.38
C SER A 31 -21.53 -4.41 -9.49
N ALA A 32 -21.22 -3.11 -9.50
CA ALA A 32 -20.28 -2.54 -10.45
C ALA A 32 -18.85 -3.03 -10.23
N ALA A 33 -18.38 -3.06 -8.99
CA ALA A 33 -17.06 -3.56 -8.61
C ALA A 33 -16.91 -5.05 -8.96
N MET A 34 -17.85 -5.90 -8.56
CA MET A 34 -17.86 -7.33 -8.90
C MET A 34 -17.86 -7.57 -10.42
N ARG A 35 -18.62 -6.76 -11.18
CA ARG A 35 -18.63 -6.83 -12.66
C ARG A 35 -17.28 -6.42 -13.24
N PHE A 36 -16.62 -5.41 -12.68
CA PHE A 36 -15.28 -4.99 -13.10
C PHE A 36 -14.25 -6.10 -12.82
N ILE A 37 -14.21 -6.63 -11.60
CA ILE A 37 -13.36 -7.75 -11.19
C ILE A 37 -13.57 -8.94 -12.12
N THR A 38 -14.82 -9.37 -12.30
CA THR A 38 -15.17 -10.52 -13.15
C THR A 38 -14.63 -10.35 -14.57
N ARG A 39 -14.83 -9.18 -15.18
CA ARG A 39 -14.37 -8.89 -16.54
C ARG A 39 -12.85 -8.89 -16.64
N LEU A 40 -12.17 -8.26 -15.68
CA LEU A 40 -10.72 -8.13 -15.67
C LEU A 40 -10.05 -9.49 -15.45
N VAL A 41 -10.48 -10.23 -14.43
CA VAL A 41 -9.94 -11.55 -14.10
C VAL A 41 -10.22 -12.54 -15.24
N THR A 42 -11.45 -12.63 -15.74
CA THR A 42 -11.79 -13.55 -16.85
C THR A 42 -10.94 -13.28 -18.09
N ARG A 43 -10.65 -12.01 -18.39
CA ARG A 43 -9.85 -11.63 -19.55
C ARG A 43 -8.39 -12.06 -19.44
N TYR A 44 -7.82 -12.02 -18.22
CA TYR A 44 -6.38 -12.16 -18.02
C TYR A 44 -5.96 -13.41 -17.23
N ARG A 45 -6.89 -14.21 -16.69
CA ARG A 45 -6.59 -15.45 -15.93
C ARG A 45 -5.80 -16.52 -16.71
N ASN A 46 -5.69 -16.43 -18.02
CA ASN A 46 -4.88 -17.36 -18.81
C ASN A 46 -3.51 -16.76 -19.19
N ARG A 47 -3.10 -15.65 -18.54
CA ARG A 47 -1.79 -15.03 -18.77
C ARG A 47 -0.81 -15.49 -17.70
N ASP A 48 0.28 -16.11 -18.14
CA ASP A 48 1.35 -16.57 -17.23
C ASP A 48 2.10 -15.39 -16.57
N SER A 49 2.06 -14.21 -17.18
CA SER A 49 2.63 -12.99 -16.60
C SER A 49 1.86 -12.46 -15.38
N VAL A 50 0.63 -12.93 -15.14
CA VAL A 50 -0.14 -12.57 -13.95
C VAL A 50 0.16 -13.62 -12.87
N VAL A 51 0.89 -13.21 -11.82
CA VAL A 51 1.35 -14.12 -10.76
C VAL A 51 0.50 -14.06 -9.49
N ALA A 52 -0.28 -12.99 -9.32
CA ALA A 52 -1.20 -12.75 -8.21
C ALA A 52 -2.25 -11.71 -8.62
N TRP A 53 -3.37 -11.68 -7.91
CA TRP A 53 -4.36 -10.61 -7.99
C TRP A 53 -4.28 -9.74 -6.75
N GLN A 54 -4.03 -8.44 -6.89
CA GLN A 54 -4.27 -7.50 -5.79
C GLN A 54 -5.76 -7.17 -5.74
N LEU A 55 -6.38 -7.35 -4.58
CA LEU A 55 -7.75 -6.94 -4.32
C LEU A 55 -7.77 -5.68 -3.47
N GLU A 56 -8.29 -4.60 -4.05
CA GLU A 56 -8.31 -3.25 -3.49
C GLU A 56 -6.91 -2.70 -3.12
N HIS A 57 -6.86 -1.41 -2.81
CA HIS A 57 -5.67 -0.77 -2.25
C HIS A 57 -6.04 -0.21 -0.88
N GLU A 58 -5.45 -0.75 0.18
CA GLU A 58 -5.70 -0.34 1.57
C GLU A 58 -7.21 -0.35 1.95
N ALA A 59 -7.89 -1.42 1.53
CA ALA A 59 -9.35 -1.59 1.43
C ALA A 59 -10.24 -0.98 2.55
N VAL A 60 -9.81 -1.08 3.81
CA VAL A 60 -10.60 -0.71 4.99
C VAL A 60 -10.02 0.47 5.77
N ASP A 61 -8.90 1.02 5.28
CA ASP A 61 -8.22 2.14 5.91
C ASP A 61 -8.63 3.44 5.24
N PRO A 62 -8.92 4.50 6.02
CA PRO A 62 -9.24 5.80 5.45
C PRO A 62 -7.97 6.66 5.45
N LEU A 63 -7.01 6.36 4.58
CA LEU A 63 -5.72 7.05 4.58
C LEU A 63 -5.86 8.37 3.81
N GLY A 64 -5.47 9.46 4.48
CA GLY A 64 -5.71 10.82 4.02
C GLY A 64 -6.88 11.56 4.69
N PHE A 65 -6.94 12.87 4.41
CA PHE A 65 -7.95 13.81 4.91
C PHE A 65 -9.13 14.02 3.93
N GLU A 66 -8.92 13.71 2.65
CA GLU A 66 -9.94 13.73 1.60
C GLU A 66 -10.33 12.29 1.28
N HIS A 67 -11.61 12.03 1.00
CA HIS A 67 -12.11 10.68 0.72
C HIS A 67 -11.92 9.70 1.88
N SER A 68 -12.16 10.19 3.09
CA SER A 68 -12.15 9.48 4.38
C SER A 68 -13.25 8.44 4.57
N TRP A 69 -14.10 8.23 3.56
CA TRP A 69 -14.93 7.02 3.50
C TRP A 69 -14.04 5.81 3.28
N ARG A 70 -14.53 4.62 3.62
CA ARG A 70 -13.75 3.38 3.52
C ARG A 70 -14.67 2.20 3.25
N LEU A 71 -14.15 1.13 2.66
CA LEU A 71 -14.95 -0.07 2.42
C LEU A 71 -15.20 -0.82 3.72
N GLY A 72 -16.38 -1.42 3.80
CA GLY A 72 -16.71 -2.43 4.79
C GLY A 72 -15.93 -3.70 4.51
N ARG A 73 -15.49 -4.39 5.57
CA ARG A 73 -14.90 -5.73 5.44
C ARG A 73 -15.83 -6.69 4.66
N ASP A 74 -17.13 -6.60 4.89
CA ASP A 74 -18.17 -7.36 4.19
C ASP A 74 -18.25 -7.05 2.68
N PHE A 75 -17.94 -5.80 2.30
CA PHE A 75 -17.76 -5.40 0.90
C PHE A 75 -16.57 -6.13 0.28
N VAL A 76 -15.40 -6.06 0.94
CA VAL A 76 -14.15 -6.70 0.48
C VAL A 76 -14.29 -8.22 0.40
N GLU A 77 -14.99 -8.85 1.35
CA GLU A 77 -15.27 -10.29 1.33
C GLU A 77 -16.14 -10.69 0.12
N SER A 78 -17.10 -9.86 -0.26
CA SER A 78 -17.94 -10.07 -1.45
C SER A 78 -17.14 -9.97 -2.75
N GLU A 79 -16.22 -9.01 -2.83
CA GLU A 79 -15.31 -8.86 -3.96
C GLU A 79 -14.31 -10.01 -4.06
N LEU A 80 -13.78 -10.46 -2.92
CA LEU A 80 -12.90 -11.63 -2.85
C LEU A 80 -13.61 -12.89 -3.34
N ALA A 81 -14.86 -13.11 -2.94
CA ALA A 81 -15.65 -14.23 -3.42
C ALA A 81 -15.80 -14.19 -4.96
N ALA A 82 -16.17 -13.03 -5.51
CA ALA A 82 -16.28 -12.86 -6.96
C ALA A 82 -14.96 -13.11 -7.71
N LEU A 83 -13.84 -12.66 -7.14
CA LEU A 83 -12.50 -12.89 -7.68
C LEU A 83 -12.17 -14.39 -7.70
N ARG A 84 -12.37 -15.09 -6.58
CA ARG A 84 -12.08 -16.53 -6.45
C ARG A 84 -12.95 -17.39 -7.33
N ASP A 85 -14.21 -17.00 -7.56
CA ASP A 85 -15.09 -17.67 -8.51
C ASP A 85 -14.55 -17.58 -9.95
N CYS A 86 -13.88 -16.47 -10.28
CA CYS A 86 -13.31 -16.25 -11.62
C CYS A 86 -11.95 -16.94 -11.83
N ASP A 87 -11.10 -16.93 -10.81
CA ASP A 87 -9.76 -17.55 -10.81
C ASP A 87 -9.40 -18.08 -9.41
N PRO A 88 -9.72 -19.35 -9.12
CA PRO A 88 -9.40 -19.96 -7.82
C PRO A 88 -7.92 -20.35 -7.70
N SER A 89 -7.17 -20.32 -8.81
CA SER A 89 -5.81 -20.89 -8.86
C SER A 89 -4.73 -19.90 -8.42
N ARG A 90 -4.95 -18.60 -8.65
CA ARG A 90 -3.96 -17.57 -8.34
C ARG A 90 -4.08 -17.06 -6.92
N PRO A 91 -2.94 -16.67 -6.31
CA PRO A 91 -2.97 -16.06 -4.99
C PRO A 91 -3.60 -14.67 -5.05
N VAL A 92 -4.33 -14.32 -3.99
CA VAL A 92 -4.85 -12.96 -3.78
C VAL A 92 -3.96 -12.22 -2.79
N MET A 93 -3.56 -11.02 -3.16
CA MET A 93 -2.84 -10.08 -2.33
C MET A 93 -3.78 -8.98 -1.85
N MET A 94 -3.64 -8.57 -0.60
CA MET A 94 -4.25 -7.35 -0.07
C MET A 94 -3.17 -6.57 0.68
N ASN A 95 -3.15 -5.26 0.54
CA ASN A 95 -2.19 -4.36 1.20
C ASN A 95 -2.84 -3.50 2.28
N GLY A 96 -1.98 -2.93 3.12
CA GLY A 96 -2.35 -1.91 4.09
C GLY A 96 -1.13 -1.08 4.51
N PHE A 97 -1.41 0.14 4.95
CA PHE A 97 -0.39 1.04 5.45
C PHE A 97 0.25 0.49 6.72
N LEU A 98 1.57 0.39 6.73
CA LEU A 98 2.33 0.10 7.94
C LEU A 98 2.51 1.39 8.75
N PRO A 99 1.88 1.57 9.92
CA PRO A 99 2.01 2.80 10.69
C PRO A 99 3.42 2.92 11.29
N THR A 100 4.22 3.81 10.70
CA THR A 100 5.63 4.02 11.06
C THR A 100 5.84 5.04 12.19
N THR A 101 4.79 5.73 12.65
CA THR A 101 4.87 6.63 13.82
C THR A 101 3.74 6.36 14.81
N SER A 102 3.95 6.70 16.08
CA SER A 102 2.92 6.52 17.13
C SER A 102 1.64 7.30 16.85
N LEU A 103 1.76 8.50 16.26
CA LEU A 103 0.61 9.33 15.89
C LEU A 103 -0.22 8.65 14.79
N VAL A 104 0.43 8.17 13.74
CA VAL A 104 -0.25 7.48 12.63
C VAL A 104 -0.88 6.18 13.14
N ARG A 105 -0.16 5.41 13.97
CA ARG A 105 -0.68 4.19 14.59
C ARG A 105 -1.95 4.45 15.40
N LEU A 106 -1.93 5.45 16.28
CA LEU A 106 -3.08 5.82 17.09
C LEU A 106 -4.26 6.25 16.22
N SER A 107 -4.01 7.07 15.19
CA SER A 107 -5.03 7.53 14.27
C SER A 107 -5.67 6.38 13.48
N GLN A 108 -4.85 5.51 12.89
CA GLN A 108 -5.30 4.32 12.15
C GLN A 108 -6.14 3.42 13.07
N SER A 109 -5.60 3.02 14.23
CA SER A 109 -6.32 2.17 15.19
C SER A 109 -7.64 2.77 15.66
N TRP A 110 -7.72 4.09 15.86
CA TRP A 110 -8.98 4.75 16.23
C TRP A 110 -10.01 4.69 15.10
N ARG A 111 -9.59 4.98 13.87
CA ARG A 111 -10.47 5.07 12.70
C ARG A 111 -10.95 3.70 12.21
N THR A 112 -10.22 2.63 12.52
CA THR A 112 -10.51 1.27 12.05
C THR A 112 -10.98 0.32 13.17
N ARG A 113 -11.16 0.82 14.40
CA ARG A 113 -11.53 0.02 15.59
C ARG A 113 -12.79 -0.84 15.45
N ASP A 114 -13.66 -0.52 14.51
CA ASP A 114 -14.94 -1.19 14.26
C ASP A 114 -14.83 -2.43 13.36
N GLN A 115 -13.76 -2.55 12.56
CA GLN A 115 -13.58 -3.72 11.65
C GLN A 115 -12.14 -4.25 11.54
N GLY A 116 -11.16 -3.55 12.15
CA GLY A 116 -9.73 -3.79 11.94
C GLY A 116 -9.17 -2.94 10.79
N ASP A 117 -7.86 -2.70 10.80
CA ASP A 117 -7.14 -2.06 9.70
C ASP A 117 -6.89 -3.02 8.53
N SER A 118 -6.42 -2.46 7.41
CA SER A 118 -6.19 -3.22 6.17
C SER A 118 -5.18 -4.34 6.32
N LEU A 119 -4.18 -4.20 7.18
CA LEU A 119 -3.22 -5.28 7.47
C LEU A 119 -3.86 -6.42 8.27
N ALA A 120 -4.70 -6.09 9.25
CA ALA A 120 -5.46 -7.08 10.01
C ALA A 120 -6.48 -7.83 9.15
N VAL A 121 -7.12 -7.15 8.19
CA VAL A 121 -8.03 -7.77 7.21
C VAL A 121 -7.24 -8.64 6.22
N ALA A 122 -6.13 -8.13 5.67
CA ALA A 122 -5.28 -8.88 4.74
C ALA A 122 -4.73 -10.16 5.38
N ALA A 123 -4.26 -10.10 6.63
CA ALA A 123 -3.77 -11.27 7.36
C ALA A 123 -4.84 -12.38 7.52
N GLN A 124 -6.13 -12.02 7.50
CA GLN A 124 -7.23 -12.98 7.59
C GLN A 124 -7.63 -13.52 6.22
N LEU A 125 -7.78 -12.65 5.22
CA LEU A 125 -8.46 -12.95 3.96
C LEU A 125 -7.51 -13.25 2.79
N ALA A 126 -6.34 -12.63 2.74
CA ALA A 126 -5.42 -12.73 1.61
C ALA A 126 -4.51 -13.97 1.70
N ASP A 127 -3.94 -14.38 0.56
CA ASP A 127 -2.82 -15.34 0.52
C ASP A 127 -1.46 -14.64 0.69
N ILE A 128 -1.39 -13.36 0.32
CA ILE A 128 -0.22 -12.50 0.43
C ILE A 128 -0.62 -11.20 1.13
N VAL A 129 0.02 -10.88 2.24
CA VAL A 129 -0.12 -9.60 2.93
C VAL A 129 0.90 -8.60 2.39
N GLY A 130 0.43 -7.54 1.75
CA GLY A 130 1.25 -6.42 1.28
C GLY A 130 1.41 -5.36 2.37
N LEU A 131 2.65 -4.99 2.67
CA LEU A 131 2.96 -3.86 3.52
C LEU A 131 3.27 -2.63 2.68
N ASP A 132 2.60 -1.53 2.96
CA ASP A 132 2.93 -0.24 2.39
C ASP A 132 3.79 0.53 3.40
N TYR A 133 5.07 0.64 3.07
CA TYR A 133 6.13 1.07 3.96
C TYR A 133 6.73 2.41 3.53
N TYR A 134 6.18 3.46 4.14
CA TYR A 134 6.61 4.85 3.98
C TYR A 134 7.18 5.39 5.30
N PRO A 135 8.47 5.14 5.60
CA PRO A 135 9.07 5.56 6.85
C PRO A 135 9.19 7.07 7.00
N ARG A 136 9.27 7.84 5.90
CA ARG A 136 9.45 9.29 6.01
C ARG A 136 8.57 10.05 5.05
N ASN A 137 7.76 10.96 5.57
CA ASN A 137 6.86 11.78 4.75
C ASN A 137 6.82 13.21 5.25
N ALA A 138 6.75 14.17 4.33
CA ALA A 138 6.46 15.55 4.71
C ALA A 138 5.01 15.67 5.17
N LEU A 139 4.80 16.32 6.32
CA LEU A 139 3.46 16.51 6.91
C LEU A 139 2.87 17.86 6.50
N LEU A 140 3.64 18.93 6.64
CA LEU A 140 3.19 20.29 6.39
C LEU A 140 4.36 21.26 6.25
N ARG A 141 4.10 22.39 5.59
CA ARG A 141 5.07 23.47 5.40
C ARG A 141 4.76 24.64 6.33
N LEU A 142 5.77 25.08 7.09
CA LEU A 142 5.73 26.26 7.96
C LEU A 142 6.71 27.31 7.41
N GLY A 143 6.23 28.15 6.49
CA GLY A 143 7.05 29.14 5.80
C GLY A 143 8.19 28.49 4.98
N PRO A 144 9.48 28.76 5.29
CA PRO A 144 10.61 28.14 4.60
C PRO A 144 10.90 26.71 5.08
N SER A 145 10.35 26.29 6.22
CA SER A 145 10.61 24.99 6.83
C SER A 145 9.53 23.97 6.48
N THR A 146 9.90 22.71 6.41
CA THR A 146 8.98 21.58 6.23
C THR A 146 9.09 20.67 7.45
N VAL A 147 7.96 20.26 8.00
CA VAL A 147 7.88 19.30 9.10
C VAL A 147 7.74 17.91 8.49
N TYR A 148 8.58 16.98 8.92
CA TYR A 148 8.57 15.59 8.46
C TYR A 148 8.21 14.65 9.60
N ALA A 149 7.45 13.61 9.27
CA ALA A 149 7.39 12.40 10.08
C ALA A 149 8.60 11.52 9.72
N ASP A 150 9.38 11.11 10.72
CA ASP A 150 10.41 10.08 10.56
C ASP A 150 10.09 8.88 11.46
N GLY A 151 9.63 7.82 10.82
CA GLY A 151 9.32 6.51 11.38
C GLY A 151 10.29 5.43 10.93
N SER A 152 11.50 5.78 10.47
CA SER A 152 12.48 4.81 9.96
C SER A 152 12.91 3.74 10.98
N ALA A 153 12.81 4.03 12.28
CA ALA A 153 13.07 3.07 13.35
C ALA A 153 11.86 2.16 13.68
N ALA A 154 10.69 2.41 13.09
CA ALA A 154 9.51 1.60 13.36
C ALA A 154 9.65 0.20 12.80
N LYS A 155 9.12 -0.75 13.57
CA LYS A 155 9.01 -2.15 13.18
C LYS A 155 7.54 -2.54 13.07
N PRO A 156 7.20 -3.46 12.17
CA PRO A 156 5.87 -4.06 12.17
C PRO A 156 5.56 -4.67 13.53
N PRO A 157 4.30 -4.62 13.97
CA PRO A 157 3.90 -5.23 15.23
C PRO A 157 4.10 -6.75 15.14
N GLY A 158 4.69 -7.36 16.17
CA GLY A 158 4.93 -8.82 16.19
C GLY A 158 3.65 -9.65 16.04
N SER A 159 2.50 -9.12 16.47
CA SER A 159 1.19 -9.75 16.29
C SER A 159 0.80 -9.92 14.81
N LEU A 160 1.27 -9.04 13.91
CA LEU A 160 1.02 -9.18 12.48
C LEU A 160 1.76 -10.39 11.91
N PHE A 161 3.05 -10.54 12.22
CA PHE A 161 3.83 -11.70 11.77
C PHE A 161 3.38 -13.01 12.41
N ALA A 162 2.94 -12.97 13.68
CA ALA A 162 2.29 -14.12 14.31
C ALA A 162 1.04 -14.53 13.52
N ALA A 163 0.15 -13.59 13.19
CA ALA A 163 -1.07 -13.88 12.42
C ALA A 163 -0.78 -14.41 11.00
N ILE A 164 0.24 -13.86 10.32
CA ILE A 164 0.72 -14.32 9.01
C ILE A 164 1.22 -15.76 9.13
N SER A 165 2.09 -16.04 10.11
CA SER A 165 2.67 -17.38 10.33
C SER A 165 1.61 -18.41 10.68
N GLU A 166 0.71 -18.11 11.63
CA GLU A 166 -0.36 -19.00 12.10
C GLU A 166 -1.29 -19.44 10.97
N ARG A 167 -1.49 -18.58 9.98
CA ARG A 167 -2.38 -18.82 8.82
C ARG A 167 -1.63 -19.28 7.57
N GLY A 168 -0.31 -19.46 7.65
CA GLY A 168 0.52 -19.85 6.51
C GLY A 168 0.47 -18.85 5.35
N ARG A 169 0.27 -17.56 5.64
CA ARG A 169 0.25 -16.51 4.61
C ARG A 169 1.66 -16.11 4.24
N ARG A 170 1.83 -15.61 3.02
CA ARG A 170 3.06 -14.91 2.60
C ARG A 170 2.95 -13.44 2.92
N TRP A 171 4.07 -12.75 2.98
CA TRP A 171 4.08 -11.30 3.10
C TRP A 171 5.14 -10.67 2.20
N MET A 172 4.86 -9.46 1.74
CA MET A 172 5.77 -8.67 0.92
C MET A 172 5.68 -7.21 1.31
N VAL A 173 6.67 -6.43 0.91
CA VAL A 173 6.51 -4.96 0.85
C VAL A 173 5.92 -4.65 -0.52
N ALA A 174 4.63 -4.31 -0.54
CA ALA A 174 3.90 -4.01 -1.77
C ALA A 174 4.20 -2.59 -2.25
N GLU A 175 4.41 -1.67 -1.30
CA GLU A 175 4.90 -0.33 -1.60
C GLU A 175 6.05 0.05 -0.68
N GLY A 176 7.28 -0.17 -1.14
CA GLY A 176 8.48 0.28 -0.44
C GLY A 176 8.87 1.66 -0.94
N GLN A 177 8.87 2.67 -0.06
CA GLN A 177 9.20 4.05 -0.43
C GLN A 177 10.54 4.14 -1.19
N ALA A 178 10.46 4.41 -2.49
CA ALA A 178 11.60 4.58 -3.39
C ALA A 178 11.70 5.98 -4.00
N GLU A 179 10.74 6.86 -3.74
CA GLU A 179 10.76 8.26 -4.15
C GLU A 179 10.44 9.22 -2.99
N PRO A 180 10.76 10.52 -3.13
CA PRO A 180 10.37 11.53 -2.16
C PRO A 180 8.86 11.70 -2.05
N TRP A 181 8.34 11.61 -0.83
CA TRP A 181 6.96 11.96 -0.48
C TRP A 181 6.95 13.27 0.29
N GLU A 182 6.78 14.34 -0.47
CA GLU A 182 6.81 15.72 0.00
C GLU A 182 5.39 16.27 0.16
N ILE A 183 5.23 17.56 0.48
CA ILE A 183 3.91 18.21 0.56
C ILE A 183 3.18 18.30 -0.81
N THR A 184 3.79 17.76 -1.87
CA THR A 184 3.30 17.74 -3.24
C THR A 184 3.21 16.30 -3.71
N THR A 185 2.20 16.01 -4.55
CA THR A 185 2.02 14.68 -5.14
C THR A 185 3.00 14.38 -6.28
N VAL A 186 3.62 15.41 -6.86
CA VAL A 186 4.71 15.25 -7.82
C VAL A 186 6.02 15.36 -7.04
N PRO A 187 6.86 14.29 -7.02
CA PRO A 187 8.14 14.32 -6.33
C PRO A 187 9.05 15.44 -6.87
N PRO A 188 9.61 16.31 -6.01
CA PRO A 188 10.52 17.36 -6.46
C PRO A 188 11.81 16.79 -7.06
N ASN A 189 12.33 17.46 -8.09
CA ASN A 189 13.61 17.12 -8.74
C ASN A 189 14.58 18.32 -8.75
N PRO A 190 15.04 18.80 -7.57
CA PRO A 190 15.99 19.91 -7.52
C PRO A 190 17.41 19.47 -7.94
N PRO A 191 18.11 20.24 -8.80
CA PRO A 191 19.48 19.93 -9.22
C PRO A 191 20.43 19.82 -8.02
N GLY A 192 21.20 18.72 -7.98
CA GLY A 192 22.24 18.49 -6.96
C GLY A 192 21.74 18.34 -5.52
N LYS A 193 20.43 18.18 -5.30
CA LYS A 193 19.83 18.06 -3.95
C LYS A 193 18.97 16.81 -3.84
N SER A 194 19.14 16.06 -2.76
CA SER A 194 18.20 15.00 -2.39
C SER A 194 17.11 15.56 -1.47
N MET A 195 15.92 14.97 -1.53
CA MET A 195 14.84 15.30 -0.61
C MET A 195 15.02 14.54 0.72
N PHE A 196 14.48 15.10 1.81
CA PHE A 196 14.61 14.49 3.13
C PHE A 196 13.78 13.21 3.25
N SER A 197 12.56 13.20 2.70
CA SER A 197 11.64 12.06 2.79
C SER A 197 12.26 10.78 2.20
N CYS A 198 12.90 10.85 1.04
CA CYS A 198 13.62 9.70 0.49
C CYS A 198 14.81 10.13 -0.36
N GLY A 199 16.03 10.01 0.17
CA GLY A 199 17.28 10.14 -0.57
C GLY A 199 17.79 8.78 -1.06
N PRO A 200 18.84 8.73 -1.90
CA PRO A 200 19.38 7.47 -2.43
C PRO A 200 19.74 6.44 -1.36
N HIS A 201 20.37 6.88 -0.27
CA HIS A 201 20.72 6.00 0.85
C HIS A 201 19.50 5.50 1.63
N HIS A 202 18.38 6.22 1.63
CA HIS A 202 17.13 5.78 2.26
C HIS A 202 16.53 4.59 1.52
N VAL A 203 16.69 4.49 0.19
CA VAL A 203 16.25 3.31 -0.59
C VAL A 203 16.89 2.04 -0.04
N ILE A 204 18.21 2.07 0.21
CA ILE A 204 18.95 0.94 0.78
C ILE A 204 18.49 0.67 2.22
N GLN A 205 18.39 1.72 3.04
CA GLN A 205 17.98 1.58 4.44
C GLN A 205 16.58 0.96 4.57
N ASN A 206 15.62 1.41 3.76
CA ASN A 206 14.25 0.91 3.79
C ASN A 206 14.19 -0.56 3.37
N TYR A 207 14.93 -0.93 2.31
CA TYR A 207 15.05 -2.32 1.88
C TYR A 207 15.71 -3.19 2.96
N SER A 208 16.85 -2.77 3.51
CA SER A 208 17.56 -3.50 4.58
C SER A 208 16.72 -3.64 5.85
N ALA A 209 15.92 -2.62 6.20
CA ALA A 209 14.98 -2.71 7.31
C ALA A 209 13.94 -3.81 7.07
N ALA A 210 13.32 -3.85 5.89
CA ALA A 210 12.35 -4.89 5.54
C ALA A 210 12.97 -6.30 5.53
N ILE A 211 14.17 -6.45 4.97
CA ILE A 211 14.92 -7.71 5.02
C ILE A 211 15.19 -8.14 6.46
N SER A 212 15.48 -7.20 7.37
CA SER A 212 15.72 -7.52 8.79
C SER A 212 14.49 -8.03 9.53
N TRP A 213 13.28 -7.84 8.99
CA TRP A 213 12.04 -8.39 9.54
C TRP A 213 11.74 -9.80 9.04
N SER A 214 12.44 -10.24 7.98
CA SER A 214 12.32 -11.59 7.44
C SER A 214 12.87 -12.62 8.42
N SER A 215 12.12 -13.71 8.62
CA SER A 215 12.57 -14.86 9.40
C SER A 215 12.47 -16.16 8.58
N ARG A 216 12.84 -17.30 9.18
CA ARG A 216 12.62 -18.61 8.56
C ARG A 216 11.14 -18.99 8.53
N GLU A 217 10.38 -18.61 9.57
CA GLU A 217 8.95 -18.89 9.66
C GLU A 217 8.14 -17.98 8.73
N THR A 218 8.53 -16.71 8.61
CA THR A 218 7.88 -15.72 7.75
C THR A 218 8.92 -15.03 6.85
N PRO A 219 9.40 -15.71 5.79
CA PRO A 219 10.35 -15.11 4.86
C PRO A 219 9.67 -13.99 4.05
N LEU A 220 10.41 -12.90 3.81
CA LEU A 220 9.99 -11.85 2.89
C LEU A 220 9.83 -12.45 1.49
N TYR A 221 8.62 -12.39 0.95
CA TYR A 221 8.32 -12.96 -0.37
C TYR A 221 8.83 -12.07 -1.51
N ALA A 222 8.62 -10.75 -1.40
CA ALA A 222 9.04 -9.76 -2.39
C ALA A 222 9.14 -8.37 -1.77
N TYR A 223 9.89 -7.48 -2.42
CA TYR A 223 9.94 -6.05 -2.10
C TYR A 223 9.77 -5.26 -3.40
N LEU A 224 8.71 -4.46 -3.50
CA LEU A 224 8.48 -3.58 -4.63
C LEU A 224 8.91 -2.16 -4.28
N PHE A 225 9.70 -1.55 -5.17
CA PHE A 225 10.21 -0.18 -5.01
C PHE A 225 9.21 0.81 -5.62
N TRP A 226 8.30 1.33 -4.80
CA TRP A 226 7.27 2.26 -5.25
C TRP A 226 7.84 3.66 -5.53
N GLY A 227 7.73 4.09 -6.79
CA GLY A 227 8.32 5.34 -7.29
C GLY A 227 9.71 5.18 -7.91
N ALA A 228 10.14 3.97 -8.26
CA ALA A 228 11.45 3.73 -8.87
C ALA A 228 11.66 4.49 -10.21
N GLU A 229 10.58 4.91 -10.88
CA GLU A 229 10.61 5.77 -12.06
C GLU A 229 11.31 7.11 -11.77
N TYR A 230 11.23 7.60 -10.54
CA TYR A 230 11.95 8.79 -10.07
C TYR A 230 13.45 8.68 -10.31
N TRP A 231 14.03 7.48 -10.18
CA TRP A 231 15.46 7.26 -10.34
C TRP A 231 15.92 7.53 -11.78
N ILE A 232 15.08 7.18 -12.76
CA ILE A 232 15.33 7.46 -14.18
C ILE A 232 15.24 8.96 -14.46
N LEU A 233 14.28 9.65 -13.85
CA LEU A 233 14.17 11.11 -13.93
C LEU A 233 15.44 11.79 -13.38
N ARG A 234 15.93 11.35 -12.21
CA ARG A 234 17.18 11.85 -11.61
C ARG A 234 18.38 11.63 -12.52
N ALA A 235 18.53 10.42 -13.04
CA ALA A 235 19.63 10.09 -13.95
C ALA A 235 19.63 10.95 -15.21
N ARG A 236 18.45 11.15 -15.83
CA ARG A 236 18.29 12.05 -16.99
C ARG A 236 18.55 13.52 -16.67
N SER A 237 18.50 13.89 -15.39
CA SER A 237 18.81 15.24 -14.90
C SER A 237 20.26 15.38 -14.43
N GLY A 238 21.12 14.38 -14.68
CA GLY A 238 22.54 14.39 -14.34
C GLY A 238 22.86 13.84 -12.95
N ASP A 239 21.93 13.15 -12.29
CA ASP A 239 22.13 12.54 -10.98
C ASP A 239 21.79 11.04 -10.99
N SER A 240 22.82 10.19 -11.10
CA SER A 240 22.67 8.73 -11.08
C SER A 240 22.53 8.13 -9.67
N SER A 241 22.58 8.94 -8.61
CA SER A 241 22.79 8.44 -7.24
C SER A 241 21.77 7.42 -6.76
N TYR A 242 20.50 7.49 -7.20
CA TYR A 242 19.48 6.47 -6.88
C TYR A 242 19.75 5.15 -7.59
N LEU A 243 20.14 5.17 -8.87
CA LEU A 243 20.50 3.96 -9.61
C LEU A 243 21.76 3.33 -9.02
N ASP A 244 22.75 4.14 -8.68
CA ASP A 244 23.98 3.67 -8.04
C ASP A 244 23.71 3.08 -6.65
N ALA A 245 22.76 3.66 -5.90
CA ALA A 245 22.30 3.09 -4.64
C ALA A 245 21.60 1.74 -4.83
N PHE A 246 20.73 1.61 -5.83
CA PHE A 246 20.03 0.36 -6.12
C PHE A 246 20.97 -0.74 -6.63
N GLN A 247 22.01 -0.41 -7.41
CA GLN A 247 23.03 -1.38 -7.81
C GLN A 247 23.66 -2.11 -6.61
N ARG A 248 23.84 -1.42 -5.49
CA ARG A 248 24.37 -2.02 -4.25
C ARG A 248 23.42 -3.04 -3.62
N VAL A 249 22.11 -2.92 -3.86
CA VAL A 249 21.11 -3.90 -3.40
C VAL A 249 21.21 -5.19 -4.23
N LEU A 250 21.52 -5.09 -5.53
CA LEU A 250 21.62 -6.25 -6.43
C LEU A 250 22.90 -7.07 -6.24
N THR A 251 23.92 -6.52 -5.59
CA THR A 251 25.22 -7.17 -5.35
C THR A 251 25.32 -7.91 -4.01
N VAL A 252 24.24 -7.91 -3.22
CA VAL A 252 24.12 -8.64 -1.94
C VAL A 252 23.52 -10.01 -2.20
#